data_AF-A0A964XDB0-F1
#
_entry.id   AF-A0A964XDB0-F1
#
_cell.length_a   1.000
_cell.length_b   1.000
_cell.length_c   1.000
_cell.angle_alpha   90.00
_cell.angle_beta   90.00
_cell.angle_gamma   90.00
#
_symmetry.space_group_name_H-M   'P 1'
#
loop_
_entity.id
_entity.type
_entity.pdbx_description
1 polymer ?
#
loop_
_entity_poly.entity_id
_entity_poly.type
_entity_poly.pdbx_seq_one_letter_code
_entity_poly.pdbx_strand_id
1 'polypeptide(L)'
;MSQLLVRIEKRLARSRTLKEQLLWVGHFKTVEDLRQALAAFAAEYNASWLRQRHGYKTPNQIRAEQKGLETEAATGVKMAA
;
A
#
# COMPACT_ATOMS: atom_id res chain seq x y z
N MET A 1 2.87 10.77 -14.22
CA MET A 1 3.41 11.20 -12.91
C MET A 1 2.90 10.39 -11.71
N SER A 2 1.94 9.47 -11.84
CA SER A 2 1.24 8.86 -10.69
C SER A 2 1.94 7.68 -9.99
N GLN A 3 2.91 6.99 -10.60
CA GLN A 3 3.51 5.78 -10.00
C GLN A 3 4.65 6.07 -9.00
N LEU A 4 5.49 7.06 -9.30
CA LEU A 4 6.65 7.40 -8.45
C LEU A 4 6.19 7.96 -7.09
N LEU A 5 5.15 8.80 -7.12
CA LEU A 5 4.59 9.46 -5.95
C LEU A 5 3.94 8.44 -5.00
N VAL A 6 3.18 7.47 -5.54
CA VAL A 6 2.61 6.37 -4.74
C VAL A 6 3.71 5.47 -4.15
N ARG A 7 4.81 5.21 -4.88
CA ARG A 7 5.95 4.42 -4.37
C ARG A 7 6.73 5.14 -3.27
N ILE A 8 7.03 6.43 -3.45
CA ILE A 8 7.76 7.26 -2.49
C ILE A 8 6.93 7.44 -1.22
N GLU A 9 5.64 7.74 -1.36
CA GLU A 9 4.79 7.95 -0.20
C GLU A 9 4.42 6.63 0.52
N LYS A 10 4.33 5.49 -0.18
CA LYS A 10 4.25 4.16 0.47
C LYS A 10 5.44 3.90 1.37
N ARG A 11 6.63 4.40 1.01
CA ARG A 11 7.87 4.18 1.78
C ARG A 11 7.94 5.12 2.99
N LEU A 12 7.55 6.39 2.81
CA LEU A 12 7.58 7.43 3.84
C LEU A 12 6.44 7.33 4.86
N ALA A 13 5.20 7.06 4.42
CA ALA A 13 4.07 6.93 5.35
C ALA A 13 4.12 5.63 6.17
N ARG A 14 4.82 4.61 5.67
CA ARG A 14 4.97 3.33 6.35
C ARG A 14 5.99 3.40 7.48
N SER A 15 7.12 4.09 7.33
CA SER A 15 8.20 4.02 8.33
C SER A 15 7.83 4.65 9.68
N ARG A 16 7.06 5.75 9.69
CA ARG A 16 6.64 6.44 10.91
C ARG A 16 5.41 5.77 11.55
N THR A 17 4.34 5.60 10.77
CA THR A 17 3.08 4.96 11.23
C THR A 17 3.29 3.54 11.74
N LEU A 18 4.15 2.74 11.09
CA LEU A 18 4.47 1.38 11.52
C LEU A 18 5.24 1.37 12.85
N LYS A 19 6.18 2.31 13.04
CA LYS A 19 6.92 2.42 14.29
C LYS A 19 5.99 2.80 15.42
N GLU A 20 5.18 3.83 15.21
CA GLU A 20 4.27 4.38 16.21
C GLU A 20 3.13 3.42 16.58
N GLN A 21 2.51 2.74 15.62
CA GLN A 21 1.32 1.91 15.87
C GLN A 21 1.61 0.43 16.14
N LEU A 22 2.80 -0.06 15.79
CA LEU A 22 3.14 -1.48 15.95
C LEU A 22 4.35 -1.68 16.87
N LEU A 23 5.46 -1.01 16.57
CA LEU A 23 6.73 -1.24 17.28
C LEU A 23 6.79 -0.53 18.64
N TRP A 24 6.04 0.55 18.83
CA TRP A 24 5.97 1.28 20.11
C TRP A 24 4.84 0.77 21.02
N VAL A 25 3.87 0.03 20.47
CA VAL A 25 2.70 -0.48 21.21
C VAL A 25 2.92 -1.92 21.68
N GLY A 26 3.72 -2.72 20.96
CA GLY A 26 3.92 -4.13 21.25
C GLY A 26 5.37 -4.53 21.49
N HIS A 27 5.61 -5.35 22.53
CA HIS A 27 6.85 -6.10 22.67
C HIS A 27 6.72 -7.45 21.98
N PHE A 28 7.67 -7.77 21.10
CA PHE A 28 7.71 -9.04 20.38
C PHE A 28 8.78 -9.94 21.01
N LYS A 29 8.40 -11.17 21.36
CA LYS A 29 9.30 -12.14 21.98
C LYS A 29 10.27 -12.74 20.97
N THR A 30 9.83 -12.88 19.72
CA THR A 30 10.64 -13.41 18.63
C THR A 30 10.53 -12.57 17.36
N VAL A 31 11.49 -12.76 16.45
CA VAL A 31 11.48 -12.14 15.13
C VAL A 31 10.29 -12.63 14.29
N GLU A 32 9.85 -13.88 14.50
CA GLU A 32 8.70 -14.44 13.79
C GLU A 32 7.39 -13.78 14.23
N ASP A 33 7.22 -13.54 15.54
CA ASP A 33 6.06 -12.79 16.06
C ASP A 33 5.99 -11.38 15.45
N LEU A 34 7.15 -10.71 15.38
CA LEU A 34 7.24 -9.41 14.73
C LEU A 34 6.87 -9.49 13.24
N ARG A 35 7.33 -10.53 12.53
CA ARG A 35 7.07 -10.70 11.11
C ARG A 35 5.56 -10.92 10.84
N GLN A 36 4.90 -11.73 11.65
CA GLN A 36 3.47 -11.96 11.55
C GLN A 36 2.66 -10.70 11.87
N ALA A 37 3.05 -9.97 12.93
CA ALA A 37 2.41 -8.72 13.29
C ALA A 37 2.57 -7.65 12.21
N LEU A 38 3.75 -7.55 11.58
CA LEU A 38 4.01 -6.67 10.44
C LEU A 38 3.15 -7.04 9.22
N ALA A 39 2.95 -8.33 8.96
CA ALA A 39 2.12 -8.82 7.85
C ALA A 39 0.64 -8.48 8.09
N ALA A 40 0.13 -8.76 9.29
CA ALA A 40 -1.25 -8.43 9.69
C ALA A 40 -1.50 -6.92 9.63
N PHE A 41 -0.61 -6.12 10.20
CA PHE A 41 -0.70 -4.65 10.15
C PHE A 41 -0.68 -4.14 8.70
N ALA A 42 0.20 -4.68 7.85
CA ALA A 42 0.26 -4.29 6.46
C ALA A 42 -1.02 -4.67 5.69
N ALA A 43 -1.63 -5.81 5.99
CA ALA A 43 -2.89 -6.21 5.38
C ALA A 43 -4.02 -5.24 5.76
N GLU A 44 -4.20 -4.99 7.06
CA GLU A 44 -5.22 -4.10 7.61
C GLU A 44 -5.04 -2.68 7.07
N TYR A 45 -3.85 -2.10 7.22
CA TYR A 45 -3.55 -0.75 6.73
C TYR A 45 -3.84 -0.59 5.24
N ASN A 46 -3.47 -1.58 4.42
CA ASN A 46 -3.70 -1.49 2.98
C ASN A 46 -5.18 -1.65 2.59
N ALA A 47 -5.97 -2.32 3.43
CA ALA A 47 -7.38 -2.59 3.20
C ALA A 47 -8.28 -1.46 3.69
N SER A 48 -8.02 -0.89 4.88
CA SER A 48 -8.95 0.02 5.56
C SER A 48 -8.51 1.48 5.60
N TRP A 49 -7.20 1.79 5.44
CA TRP A 49 -6.74 3.15 5.66
C TRP A 49 -7.01 4.07 4.46
N LEU A 50 -8.00 4.95 4.60
CA LEU A 50 -8.35 5.95 3.58
C LEU A 50 -7.32 7.09 3.58
N ARG A 51 -6.84 7.44 2.38
CA ARG A 51 -5.90 8.55 2.21
C ARG A 51 -6.61 9.70 1.50
N GLN A 52 -6.87 10.78 2.22
CA GLN A 52 -7.53 11.99 1.70
C GLN A 52 -6.87 12.51 0.42
N ARG A 53 -5.53 12.58 0.40
CA ARG A 53 -4.75 13.02 -0.77
C ARG A 53 -4.92 12.17 -2.04
N HIS A 54 -5.47 10.96 -1.90
CA HIS A 54 -5.75 10.02 -3.00
C HIS A 54 -7.27 9.90 -3.24
N GLY A 55 -8.04 10.93 -2.89
CA GLY A 55 -9.50 10.92 -3.07
C GLY A 55 -10.21 9.96 -2.13
N TYR A 56 -9.69 9.80 -0.89
CA TYR A 56 -10.21 8.86 0.10
C TYR A 56 -10.23 7.41 -0.39
N LYS A 57 -9.17 7.01 -1.07
CA LYS A 57 -8.98 5.61 -1.50
C LYS A 57 -8.00 4.89 -0.61
N THR A 58 -8.20 3.58 -0.49
CA THR A 58 -7.29 2.69 0.24
C THR A 58 -6.09 2.34 -0.64
N PRO A 59 -4.93 2.01 -0.05
CA PRO A 59 -3.77 1.57 -0.82
C PRO A 59 -4.02 0.36 -1.72
N ASN A 60 -4.99 -0.50 -1.41
CA ASN A 60 -5.41 -1.61 -2.27
C ASN A 60 -6.24 -1.13 -3.45
N GLN A 61 -7.20 -0.22 -3.23
CA GLN A 61 -7.99 0.37 -4.32
C GLN A 61 -7.11 1.10 -5.33
N ILE A 62 -6.15 1.90 -4.86
CA ILE A 62 -5.20 2.60 -5.73
C ILE A 62 -4.38 1.61 -6.58
N ARG A 63 -3.98 0.47 -6.02
CA ARG A 63 -3.26 -0.58 -6.78
C ARG A 63 -4.15 -1.27 -7.80
N ALA A 64 -5.40 -1.55 -7.45
CA ALA A 64 -6.36 -2.18 -8.36
C ALA A 64 -6.64 -1.28 -9.56
N GLU A 65 -6.82 0.02 -9.34
CA GLU A 65 -7.00 1.02 -10.40
C GLU A 65 -5.76 1.10 -11.30
N GLN A 66 -4.55 1.12 -10.74
CA GLN A 66 -3.31 1.10 -11.53
C GLN A 66 -3.21 -0.16 -12.40
N LYS A 67 -3.53 -1.33 -11.85
CA LYS A 67 -3.50 -2.59 -12.60
C LYS A 67 -4.54 -2.61 -13.72
N GLY A 68 -5.73 -2.05 -13.48
CA GLY A 68 -6.77 -1.88 -14.51
C GLY A 68 -6.30 -0.99 -15.66
N LEU A 69 -5.69 0.16 -15.33
CA LEU A 69 -5.15 1.10 -16.33
C LEU A 69 -4.00 0.49 -17.16
N GLU A 70 -3.13 -0.31 -16.54
CA GLU A 70 -2.07 -1.04 -17.26
C GLU A 70 -2.64 -2.11 -18.20
N THR A 71 -3.76 -2.73 -17.81
CA THR A 71 -4.45 -3.75 -18.62
C THR A 71 -5.20 -3.13 -19.80
N GLU A 72 -5.86 -1.98 -19.60
CA GLU A 72 -6.54 -1.23 -20.67
C GLU A 72 -5.52 -0.64 -21.66
N ALA A 73 -4.40 -0.08 -21.17
CA ALA A 73 -3.33 0.40 -22.04
C ALA A 73 -2.72 -0.73 -22.89
N ALA A 74 -2.52 -1.92 -22.30
CA ALA A 74 -2.03 -3.09 -23.03
C ALA A 74 -3.04 -3.62 -24.06
N THR A 75 -4.34 -3.47 -23.82
CA THR A 75 -5.40 -3.89 -24.74
C THR A 75 -5.60 -2.88 -25.88
N GLY A 76 -5.56 -1.58 -25.59
CA GLY A 76 -5.65 -0.53 -26.61
C GLY A 76 -4.50 -0.55 -27.61
N VAL A 77 -3.29 -0.92 -27.17
CA VAL A 77 -2.14 -1.11 -28.07
C VAL A 77 -2.30 -2.31 -29.01
N LYS A 78 -3.01 -3.36 -28.59
CA LYS A 78 -3.28 -4.55 -29.43
C LYS A 78 -4.42 -4.35 -30.43
N MET A 79 -5.32 -3.40 -30.20
CA MET A 79 -6.43 -3.09 -31.12
C MET A 79 -6.05 -2.07 -32.20
N ALA A 80 -4.92 -1.38 -32.02
CA ALA A 80 -4.41 -0.36 -32.93
C ALA A 80 -3.22 -0.84 -33.79
N ALA A 81 -2.89 -2.14 -33.75
CA ALA A 81 -1.84 -2.79 -34.54
C ALA A 81 -2.45 -3.90 -35.41
#